data_AF-A0A970MRB5-F1
#
_entry.id   AF-A0A970MRB5-F1
#
_cell.length_a   1.000
_cell.length_b   1.000
_cell.length_c   1.000
_cell.angle_alpha   90.00
_cell.angle_beta   90.00
_cell.angle_gamma   90.00
#
_symmetry.space_group_name_H-M   'P 1'
#
loop_
_entity.id
_entity.type
_entity.pdbx_description
1 polymer ?
#
loop_
_entity_poly.entity_id
_entity_poly.type
_entity_poly.pdbx_seq_one_letter_code
_entity_poly.pdbx_strand_id
1 'polypeptide(L)'
;EPEENIVYSFQDIYPRAYYMPYSPANPDGYDEDNDERTEREHALLARAVNYVSHMIPWDLNLDYNDDGLVDNISFVVKGGVGDWADLLWPHRWALYNEEAYINGIRVWDFNFLLLNTPYFEVGTLSHELMHTFGFPDLYNYYIYEEPVGSWDVMAGTSTPPQQATMHTKWKYGKWIDEIPLLTEAGYYSLKTNQFNKTGSAYGIASTNPFEYFVLEYRKKQSPFDSGVPRTGIIITRINSEFDGNADTDYEYFFDEVYVYRIGGTVTGGGNVGNAAFNGMPVSSLTEFGPHTDPSPFLSDGTVCNFILNEFSRTNSDSLTFYFNPNPTSISEFSILKNNIAIYPNPANDILQVDIPVVPSTALGYKLYDTQMRIVKRGVLNRLNNTLDISALKSGLYFLHIPDYEDLGLYKIIKHKN
;
A
#
# COMPACT_ATOMS: atom_id res chain seq x y z
N GLU A 1 10.61 31.33 -8.38
CA GLU A 1 10.41 30.69 -9.69
C GLU A 1 11.68 30.86 -10.48
N PRO A 2 12.11 29.93 -11.36
CA PRO A 2 13.24 30.20 -12.22
C PRO A 2 12.87 31.41 -13.10
N GLU A 3 13.64 32.50 -13.01
CA GLU A 3 13.26 33.80 -13.56
C GLU A 3 13.33 33.93 -15.08
N GLU A 4 13.80 32.91 -15.82
CA GLU A 4 13.75 32.89 -17.28
C GLU A 4 13.46 31.47 -17.81
N ASN A 5 12.27 31.26 -18.39
CA ASN A 5 11.97 30.04 -19.15
C ASN A 5 12.72 30.11 -20.49
N ILE A 6 13.97 29.70 -20.46
CA ILE A 6 14.76 29.55 -21.68
C ILE A 6 14.35 28.25 -22.36
N VAL A 7 13.68 28.34 -23.51
CA VAL A 7 13.26 27.18 -24.30
C VAL A 7 14.12 27.09 -25.56
N TYR A 8 14.95 26.05 -25.63
CA TYR A 8 15.72 25.70 -26.83
C TYR A 8 15.24 24.36 -27.37
N SER A 9 15.22 24.22 -28.70
CA SER A 9 14.91 22.95 -29.35
C SER A 9 16.08 22.52 -30.23
N PHE A 10 16.41 21.23 -30.15
CA PHE A 10 17.40 20.57 -30.98
C PHE A 10 16.69 19.65 -31.98
N GLN A 11 17.14 19.67 -33.22
CA GLN A 11 16.74 18.69 -34.22
C GLN A 11 17.96 17.84 -34.56
N ASP A 12 17.83 16.53 -34.38
CA ASP A 12 18.91 15.60 -34.69
C ASP A 12 19.13 15.46 -36.20
N ILE A 13 20.36 15.05 -36.56
CA ILE A 13 20.78 14.82 -37.94
C ILE A 13 20.13 13.57 -38.56
N TYR A 14 19.66 12.63 -37.74
CA TYR A 14 18.98 11.43 -38.21
C TYR A 14 17.46 11.59 -38.20
N PRO A 15 16.74 11.00 -39.18
CA PRO A 15 15.29 10.98 -39.17
C PRO A 15 14.77 10.07 -38.05
N ARG A 16 13.51 10.29 -37.62
CA ARG A 16 12.88 9.46 -36.57
C ARG A 16 12.97 7.95 -36.82
N ALA A 17 12.88 7.53 -38.08
CA ALA A 17 12.94 6.14 -38.50
C ALA A 17 14.25 5.43 -38.07
N TYR A 18 15.35 6.18 -37.97
CA TYR A 18 16.64 5.71 -37.46
C TYR A 18 16.58 5.31 -35.97
N TYR A 19 15.62 5.86 -35.23
CA TYR A 19 15.40 5.62 -33.81
C TYR A 19 14.21 4.68 -33.55
N MET A 20 13.79 3.93 -34.56
CA MET A 20 12.72 2.94 -34.47
C MET A 20 13.30 1.56 -34.79
N PRO A 21 12.69 0.46 -34.31
CA PRO A 21 13.11 -0.89 -34.65
C PRO A 21 13.19 -1.12 -36.17
N TYR A 22 14.17 -1.91 -36.58
CA TYR A 22 14.32 -2.36 -37.95
C TYR A 22 13.12 -3.23 -38.36
N SER A 23 12.60 -2.98 -39.56
CA SER A 23 11.63 -3.87 -40.19
C SER A 23 11.73 -3.75 -41.71
N PRO A 24 11.13 -4.66 -42.50
CA PRO A 24 11.04 -4.47 -43.94
C PRO A 24 10.38 -3.15 -44.37
N ALA A 25 9.56 -2.54 -43.49
CA ALA A 25 8.95 -1.23 -43.69
C ALA A 25 9.80 -0.06 -43.15
N ASN A 26 10.78 -0.34 -42.29
CA ASN A 26 11.73 0.61 -41.72
C ASN A 26 13.17 0.06 -41.82
N PRO A 27 13.80 0.08 -43.02
CA PRO A 27 15.11 -0.50 -43.21
C PRO A 27 16.25 0.30 -42.56
N ASP A 28 15.99 1.56 -42.17
CA ASP A 28 16.96 2.42 -41.50
C ASP A 28 16.92 2.25 -39.96
N GLY A 29 16.02 1.43 -39.44
CA GLY A 29 15.84 1.18 -38.01
C GLY A 29 17.04 0.51 -37.34
N TYR A 30 17.02 0.46 -36.02
CA TYR A 30 18.02 -0.27 -35.24
C TYR A 30 17.69 -1.75 -35.16
N ASP A 31 18.72 -2.59 -35.14
CA ASP A 31 18.56 -4.00 -34.82
C ASP A 31 18.31 -4.15 -33.30
N GLU A 32 17.28 -4.91 -32.93
CA GLU A 32 16.92 -5.16 -31.52
C GLU A 32 17.78 -6.28 -30.91
N ASP A 33 18.42 -7.10 -31.74
CA ASP A 33 19.25 -8.22 -31.30
C ASP A 33 20.68 -7.81 -30.93
N ASN A 34 21.01 -6.51 -30.95
CA ASN A 34 22.32 -5.96 -30.62
C ASN A 34 22.25 -4.61 -29.86
N ASP A 35 23.41 -3.99 -29.64
CA ASP A 35 23.54 -2.75 -28.86
C ASP A 35 23.13 -1.47 -29.64
N GLU A 36 22.65 -1.57 -30.88
CA GLU A 36 22.34 -0.40 -31.72
C GLU A 36 21.28 0.51 -31.10
N ARG A 37 20.30 -0.05 -30.36
CA ARG A 37 19.34 0.76 -29.61
C ARG A 37 20.08 1.72 -28.66
N THR A 38 20.94 1.16 -27.82
CA THR A 38 21.78 1.88 -26.84
C THR A 38 22.65 2.93 -27.53
N GLU A 39 23.40 2.51 -28.55
CA GLU A 39 24.35 3.37 -29.25
C GLU A 39 23.66 4.57 -29.90
N ARG A 40 22.54 4.33 -30.59
CA ARG A 40 21.81 5.39 -31.28
C ARG A 40 21.14 6.35 -30.31
N GLU A 41 20.57 5.84 -29.22
CA GLU A 41 19.96 6.65 -28.18
C GLU A 41 21.00 7.54 -27.49
N HIS A 42 22.07 6.94 -26.98
CA HIS A 42 23.10 7.70 -26.26
C HIS A 42 23.74 8.75 -27.16
N ALA A 43 23.97 8.42 -28.44
CA ALA A 43 24.51 9.39 -29.39
C ALA A 43 23.52 10.54 -29.69
N LEU A 44 22.21 10.28 -29.74
CA LEU A 44 21.18 11.33 -29.85
C LEU A 44 21.23 12.30 -28.66
N LEU A 45 21.25 11.76 -27.44
CA LEU A 45 21.22 12.56 -26.22
C LEU A 45 22.51 13.36 -26.05
N ALA A 46 23.68 12.75 -26.30
CA ALA A 46 24.95 13.44 -26.26
C ALA A 46 25.02 14.60 -27.27
N ARG A 47 24.52 14.41 -28.50
CA ARG A 47 24.43 15.50 -29.49
C ARG A 47 23.51 16.62 -29.02
N ALA A 48 22.36 16.29 -28.43
CA ALA A 48 21.45 17.28 -27.87
C ALA A 48 22.12 18.10 -26.75
N VAL A 49 22.78 17.44 -25.79
CA VAL A 49 23.52 18.09 -24.70
C VAL A 49 24.62 18.99 -25.25
N ASN A 50 25.46 18.46 -26.14
CA ASN A 50 26.56 19.22 -26.73
C ASN A 50 26.06 20.47 -27.48
N TYR A 51 24.91 20.37 -28.16
CA TYR A 51 24.28 21.51 -28.83
C TYR A 51 23.83 22.60 -27.84
N VAL A 52 23.16 22.25 -26.75
CA VAL A 52 22.59 23.24 -25.81
C VAL A 52 23.55 23.69 -24.70
N SER A 53 24.64 22.96 -24.46
CA SER A 53 25.55 23.18 -23.32
C SER A 53 26.01 24.63 -23.16
N HIS A 54 26.42 25.28 -24.25
CA HIS A 54 26.86 26.67 -24.28
C HIS A 54 25.75 27.72 -24.09
N MET A 55 24.49 27.28 -24.14
CA MET A 55 23.31 28.13 -23.95
C MET A 55 22.81 28.11 -22.50
N ILE A 56 23.30 27.17 -21.68
CA ILE A 56 22.93 27.05 -20.27
C ILE A 56 23.79 28.03 -19.46
N PRO A 57 23.21 28.83 -18.54
CA PRO A 57 23.99 29.76 -17.71
C PRO A 57 25.12 29.04 -16.98
N TRP A 58 26.33 29.58 -17.03
CA TRP A 58 27.53 28.95 -16.47
C TRP A 58 27.50 28.84 -14.94
N ASP A 59 26.70 29.69 -14.29
CA ASP A 59 26.53 29.79 -12.84
C ASP A 59 25.29 29.05 -12.32
N LEU A 60 24.53 28.39 -13.21
CA LEU A 60 23.45 27.50 -12.79
C LEU A 60 24.05 26.29 -12.06
N ASN A 61 23.66 26.10 -10.80
CA ASN A 61 24.03 24.88 -10.09
C ASN A 61 23.24 23.69 -10.64
N LEU A 62 23.95 22.70 -11.17
CA LEU A 62 23.40 21.46 -11.74
C LEU A 62 23.69 20.23 -10.88
N ASP A 63 24.50 20.40 -9.84
CA ASP A 63 25.01 19.35 -8.95
C ASP A 63 24.87 19.86 -7.51
N TYR A 64 23.71 19.65 -6.90
CA TYR A 64 23.41 20.09 -5.54
C TYR A 64 23.96 19.13 -4.47
N ASN A 65 24.31 17.89 -4.84
CA ASN A 65 24.83 16.89 -3.93
C ASN A 65 26.37 16.75 -3.99
N ASP A 66 27.04 17.49 -4.89
CA ASP A 66 28.48 17.54 -5.13
C ASP A 66 29.08 16.17 -5.57
N ASP A 67 28.33 15.36 -6.32
CA ASP A 67 28.79 14.05 -6.81
C ASP A 67 29.46 14.08 -8.20
N GLY A 68 29.48 15.25 -8.85
CA GLY A 68 30.06 15.49 -10.16
C GLY A 68 29.13 15.18 -11.33
N LEU A 69 27.88 14.79 -11.07
CA LEU A 69 26.86 14.47 -12.05
C LEU A 69 25.76 15.53 -12.07
N VAL A 70 25.09 15.68 -13.22
CA VAL A 70 23.91 16.54 -13.33
C VAL A 70 22.77 15.86 -12.57
N ASP A 71 22.25 16.50 -11.52
CA ASP A 71 21.19 15.95 -10.66
C ASP A 71 19.94 15.56 -11.46
N ASN A 72 19.57 16.37 -12.45
CA ASN A 72 18.38 16.13 -13.28
C ASN A 72 18.52 16.70 -14.69
N ILE A 73 18.26 15.86 -15.68
CA ILE A 73 17.99 16.28 -17.05
C ILE A 73 16.82 15.47 -17.63
N SER A 74 15.95 16.14 -18.38
CA SER A 74 14.85 15.51 -19.10
C SER A 74 14.91 15.87 -20.58
N PHE A 75 14.92 14.86 -21.43
CA PHE A 75 14.86 15.01 -22.88
C PHE A 75 13.41 14.86 -23.34
N VAL A 76 12.81 15.96 -23.79
CA VAL A 76 11.43 15.98 -24.27
C VAL A 76 11.42 15.91 -25.79
N VAL A 77 11.17 14.72 -26.34
CA VAL A 77 11.24 14.40 -27.76
C VAL A 77 9.87 14.49 -28.41
N LYS A 78 9.76 15.23 -29.52
CA LYS A 78 8.50 15.38 -30.27
C LYS A 78 8.19 14.13 -31.11
N GLY A 79 6.98 13.59 -30.99
CA GLY A 79 6.48 12.51 -31.85
C GLY A 79 5.55 11.51 -31.13
N GLY A 80 5.09 10.47 -31.84
CA GLY A 80 4.30 9.39 -31.23
C GLY A 80 5.18 8.37 -30.49
N VAL A 81 4.65 7.72 -29.45
CA VAL A 81 5.38 6.67 -28.71
C VAL A 81 5.75 5.47 -29.60
N GLY A 82 6.88 4.84 -29.29
CA GLY A 82 7.22 3.49 -29.79
C GLY A 82 6.42 2.40 -29.07
N ASP A 83 6.77 1.13 -29.31
CA ASP A 83 6.22 0.01 -28.55
C ASP A 83 6.85 -0.07 -27.16
N TRP A 84 6.28 -0.89 -26.27
CA TRP A 84 6.77 -1.04 -24.90
C TRP A 84 8.24 -1.50 -24.91
N ALA A 85 9.09 -0.82 -24.14
CA ALA A 85 10.55 -1.03 -24.04
C ALA A 85 11.40 -0.61 -25.26
N ASP A 86 10.83 0.02 -26.30
CA ASP A 86 11.59 0.63 -27.41
C ASP A 86 12.37 1.89 -26.99
N LEU A 87 13.29 2.36 -27.83
CA LEU A 87 13.99 3.66 -27.66
C LEU A 87 13.00 4.83 -27.51
N LEU A 88 11.95 4.85 -28.34
CA LEU A 88 10.94 5.92 -28.32
C LEU A 88 9.81 5.65 -27.32
N TRP A 89 10.01 4.69 -26.40
CA TRP A 89 9.22 4.52 -25.19
C TRP A 89 9.79 5.42 -24.08
N PRO A 90 8.97 6.16 -23.34
CA PRO A 90 9.43 6.95 -22.21
C PRO A 90 10.08 6.10 -21.12
N HIS A 91 11.20 6.54 -20.57
CA HIS A 91 11.95 5.80 -19.55
C HIS A 91 13.02 6.66 -18.87
N ARG A 92 13.60 6.15 -17.77
CA ARG A 92 14.83 6.64 -17.15
C ARG A 92 15.99 5.70 -17.43
N TRP A 93 17.16 6.24 -17.75
CA TRP A 93 18.38 5.45 -17.94
C TRP A 93 19.65 6.26 -17.66
N ALA A 94 20.81 5.65 -17.90
CA ALA A 94 22.13 6.23 -17.68
C ALA A 94 22.91 6.31 -19.00
N LEU A 95 23.43 7.49 -19.32
CA LEU A 95 24.22 7.80 -20.52
C LEU A 95 25.66 7.27 -20.40
N TYR A 96 25.82 5.95 -20.28
CA TYR A 96 27.11 5.31 -20.03
C TYR A 96 27.96 5.08 -21.30
N ASN A 97 27.35 5.10 -22.48
CA ASN A 97 28.05 4.80 -23.75
C ASN A 97 28.67 6.04 -24.41
N GLU A 98 28.24 7.23 -24.03
CA GLU A 98 28.63 8.50 -24.65
C GLU A 98 29.04 9.49 -23.60
N GLU A 99 29.95 10.42 -23.92
CA GLU A 99 30.32 11.47 -22.99
C GLU A 99 29.73 12.84 -23.29
N ALA A 100 28.99 13.40 -22.34
CA ALA A 100 28.36 14.71 -22.46
C ALA A 100 28.41 15.49 -21.14
N TYR A 101 28.65 16.80 -21.25
CA TYR A 101 28.86 17.69 -20.09
C TYR A 101 28.11 19.01 -20.26
N ILE A 102 27.64 19.56 -19.15
CA ILE A 102 27.09 20.90 -19.06
C ILE A 102 27.87 21.64 -17.98
N ASN A 103 28.51 22.76 -18.32
CA ASN A 103 29.35 23.53 -17.39
C ASN A 103 30.43 22.70 -16.65
N GLY A 104 30.93 21.63 -17.28
CA GLY A 104 31.92 20.72 -16.70
C GLY A 104 31.34 19.63 -15.79
N ILE A 105 30.03 19.64 -15.54
CA ILE A 105 29.31 18.60 -14.79
C ILE A 105 28.84 17.52 -15.77
N ARG A 106 28.96 16.25 -15.35
CA ARG A 106 28.70 15.10 -16.20
C ARG A 106 27.21 14.80 -16.33
N VAL A 107 26.69 14.68 -17.55
CA VAL A 107 25.35 14.10 -17.75
C VAL A 107 25.44 12.58 -17.67
N TRP A 108 24.75 11.99 -16.70
CA TRP A 108 24.72 10.54 -16.49
C TRP A 108 23.28 10.03 -16.51
N ASP A 109 22.52 10.19 -15.42
CA ASP A 109 21.10 9.83 -15.40
C ASP A 109 20.26 10.80 -16.23
N PHE A 110 19.27 10.27 -16.94
CA PHE A 110 18.33 11.08 -17.73
C PHE A 110 16.92 10.49 -17.71
N ASN A 111 15.94 11.38 -17.92
CA ASN A 111 14.57 11.02 -18.26
C ASN A 111 14.33 11.25 -19.77
N PHE A 112 13.80 10.26 -20.46
CA PHE A 112 13.39 10.34 -21.86
C PHE A 112 11.87 10.43 -21.96
N LEU A 113 11.37 11.54 -22.49
CA LEU A 113 9.97 11.94 -22.43
C LEU A 113 9.45 12.23 -23.85
N LEU A 114 8.17 11.96 -24.12
CA LEU A 114 7.56 12.17 -25.43
C LEU A 114 6.52 13.30 -25.39
N LEU A 115 6.74 14.33 -26.21
CA LEU A 115 5.78 15.43 -26.38
C LEU A 115 4.66 15.02 -27.34
N ASN A 116 3.41 15.34 -26.95
CA ASN A 116 2.22 15.30 -27.80
C ASN A 116 1.58 13.91 -28.00
N THR A 117 1.65 13.06 -26.97
CA THR A 117 0.97 11.76 -26.95
C THR A 117 -0.23 11.84 -25.99
N PRO A 118 -1.36 11.17 -26.28
CA PRO A 118 -2.47 11.07 -25.32
C PRO A 118 -2.09 10.33 -24.02
N TYR A 119 -0.88 9.76 -23.95
CA TYR A 119 -0.32 9.05 -22.79
C TYR A 119 0.56 9.93 -21.90
N PHE A 120 1.03 11.08 -22.40
CA PHE A 120 1.95 11.95 -21.67
C PHE A 120 1.19 13.07 -20.96
N GLU A 121 0.57 12.68 -19.85
CA GLU A 121 -0.09 13.59 -18.93
C GLU A 121 0.82 13.92 -17.73
N VAL A 122 0.42 14.89 -16.91
CA VAL A 122 1.19 15.33 -15.72
C VAL A 122 1.52 14.17 -14.77
N GLY A 123 0.67 13.13 -14.75
CA GLY A 123 0.92 11.88 -14.03
C GLY A 123 2.24 11.22 -14.38
N THR A 124 2.40 10.85 -15.65
CA THR A 124 3.61 10.19 -16.18
C THR A 124 4.84 11.07 -16.01
N LEU A 125 4.73 12.38 -16.29
CA LEU A 125 5.83 13.32 -16.07
C LEU A 125 6.29 13.35 -14.61
N SER A 126 5.35 13.23 -13.67
CA SER A 126 5.68 13.22 -12.24
C SER A 126 6.33 11.91 -11.83
N HIS A 127 5.91 10.78 -12.41
CA HIS A 127 6.54 9.47 -12.19
C HIS A 127 8.01 9.49 -12.61
N GLU A 128 8.30 9.88 -13.85
CA GLU A 128 9.68 9.96 -14.37
C GLU A 128 10.54 10.93 -13.55
N LEU A 129 9.98 12.09 -13.18
CA LEU A 129 10.67 13.05 -12.31
C LEU A 129 10.99 12.47 -10.93
N MET A 130 10.19 11.54 -10.42
CA MET A 130 10.46 10.93 -9.11
C MET A 130 11.64 9.96 -9.14
N HIS A 131 11.97 9.34 -10.28
CA HIS A 131 13.20 8.58 -10.43
C HIS A 131 14.46 9.45 -10.25
N THR A 132 14.42 10.72 -10.67
CA THR A 132 15.49 11.69 -10.38
C THR A 132 15.71 11.86 -8.88
N PHE A 133 14.64 11.79 -8.07
CA PHE A 133 14.74 11.87 -6.61
C PHE A 133 15.05 10.51 -5.96
N GLY A 134 15.44 9.50 -6.75
CA GLY A 134 15.84 8.17 -6.28
C GLY A 134 14.69 7.24 -5.93
N PHE A 135 13.46 7.54 -6.36
CA PHE A 135 12.33 6.64 -6.14
C PHE A 135 12.38 5.47 -7.14
N PRO A 136 12.28 4.21 -6.69
CA PRO A 136 12.20 3.06 -7.57
C PRO A 136 10.76 2.81 -8.05
N ASP A 137 10.61 1.99 -9.09
CA ASP A 137 9.31 1.49 -9.53
C ASP A 137 8.69 0.55 -8.47
N LEU A 138 7.37 0.68 -8.30
CA LEU A 138 6.58 -0.09 -7.34
C LEU A 138 5.54 -1.02 -8.04
N TYR A 139 5.65 -1.20 -9.35
CA TYR A 139 4.91 -2.22 -10.10
C TYR A 139 5.85 -3.36 -10.50
N ASN A 140 5.28 -4.51 -10.85
CA ASN A 140 6.04 -5.68 -11.27
C ASN A 140 6.09 -5.78 -12.80
N TYR A 141 7.26 -6.09 -13.38
CA TYR A 141 7.42 -6.21 -14.83
C TYR A 141 7.02 -7.58 -15.42
N TYR A 142 6.85 -8.60 -14.59
CA TYR A 142 6.79 -10.00 -15.03
C TYR A 142 5.47 -10.71 -14.70
N ILE A 143 4.65 -10.15 -13.81
CA ILE A 143 3.31 -10.65 -13.50
C ILE A 143 2.28 -9.52 -13.49
N TYR A 144 1.02 -9.89 -13.77
CA TYR A 144 -0.12 -8.97 -13.78
C TYR A 144 -0.63 -8.60 -12.38
N GLU A 145 0.06 -8.99 -11.31
CA GLU A 145 -0.36 -8.59 -9.95
C GLU A 145 0.15 -7.18 -9.63
N GLU A 146 -0.73 -6.35 -9.08
CA GLU A 146 -0.40 -4.98 -8.69
C GLU A 146 -0.19 -4.91 -7.17
N PRO A 147 1.06 -4.95 -6.66
CA PRO A 147 1.33 -4.92 -5.22
C PRO A 147 0.93 -3.59 -4.60
N VAL A 148 0.97 -2.49 -5.36
CA VAL A 148 0.67 -1.14 -4.89
C VAL A 148 -0.42 -0.43 -5.72
N GLY A 149 -0.39 -0.56 -7.05
CA GLY A 149 -1.40 0.04 -7.95
C GLY A 149 -1.53 1.57 -7.80
N SER A 150 -2.73 2.11 -8.02
CA SER A 150 -3.00 3.57 -8.01
C SER A 150 -2.87 4.26 -6.63
N TRP A 151 -2.30 3.60 -5.62
CA TRP A 151 -2.04 4.20 -4.31
C TRP A 151 -0.68 4.91 -4.22
N ASP A 152 0.25 4.61 -5.13
CA ASP A 152 1.52 5.32 -5.25
C ASP A 152 1.73 5.72 -6.72
N VAL A 153 2.29 6.90 -6.95
CA VAL A 153 2.62 7.37 -8.31
C VAL A 153 3.72 6.54 -8.95
N MET A 154 4.57 5.88 -8.14
CA MET A 154 5.61 4.96 -8.62
C MET A 154 5.07 3.58 -9.02
N ALA A 155 3.78 3.30 -8.80
CA ALA A 155 3.15 2.03 -9.16
C ALA A 155 2.11 2.17 -10.29
N GLY A 156 1.45 3.33 -10.36
CA GLY A 156 0.55 3.67 -11.46
C GLY A 156 0.40 5.19 -11.52
N THR A 157 -0.14 5.75 -12.59
CA THR A 157 -0.21 7.21 -12.74
C THR A 157 -1.66 7.69 -12.94
N SER A 158 -1.98 8.85 -12.36
CA SER A 158 -3.22 9.57 -12.61
C SER A 158 -2.96 11.02 -13.00
N THR A 159 -3.98 11.70 -13.52
CA THR A 159 -3.90 13.12 -13.85
C THR A 159 -5.05 13.89 -13.19
N PRO A 160 -4.77 14.75 -12.19
CA PRO A 160 -3.46 15.02 -11.57
C PRO A 160 -2.85 13.78 -10.88
N PRO A 161 -1.50 13.74 -10.68
CA PRO A 161 -0.81 12.60 -10.07
C PRO A 161 -1.23 12.40 -8.62
N GLN A 162 -1.47 11.16 -8.21
CA GLN A 162 -1.59 10.80 -6.81
C GLN A 162 -0.28 10.99 -6.06
N GLN A 163 -0.36 11.05 -4.74
CA GLN A 163 0.81 11.16 -3.89
C GLN A 163 1.57 9.82 -3.82
N ALA A 164 2.89 9.89 -3.72
CA ALA A 164 3.69 8.77 -3.21
C ALA A 164 3.34 8.46 -1.75
N THR A 165 3.50 7.20 -1.37
CA THR A 165 3.26 6.69 -0.01
C THR A 165 4.20 7.36 0.99
N MET A 166 3.77 7.42 2.24
CA MET A 166 4.55 8.02 3.33
C MET A 166 5.88 7.29 3.54
N HIS A 167 5.92 5.98 3.32
CA HIS A 167 7.16 5.20 3.36
C HIS A 167 8.17 5.66 2.31
N THR A 168 7.78 5.75 1.04
CA THR A 168 8.71 6.15 -0.03
C THR A 168 9.14 7.62 0.09
N LYS A 169 8.23 8.49 0.54
CA LYS A 169 8.57 9.89 0.88
C LYS A 169 9.59 10.01 2.02
N TRP A 170 9.55 9.11 3.00
CA TRP A 170 10.51 9.04 4.09
C TRP A 170 11.84 8.42 3.64
N LYS A 171 11.80 7.26 2.97
CA LYS A 171 12.98 6.50 2.55
C LYS A 171 13.73 7.17 1.41
N TYR A 172 13.06 7.48 0.31
CA TYR A 172 13.69 8.00 -0.91
C TYR A 172 13.69 9.53 -0.93
N GLY A 173 12.51 10.14 -0.73
CA GLY A 173 12.39 11.60 -0.79
C GLY A 173 13.09 12.33 0.36
N LYS A 174 13.27 11.71 1.53
CA LYS A 174 13.68 12.39 2.78
C LYS A 174 12.78 13.60 3.12
N TRP A 175 11.52 13.58 2.67
CA TRP A 175 10.60 14.71 2.83
C TRP A 175 9.88 14.72 4.18
N ILE A 176 9.90 13.58 4.86
CA ILE A 176 9.34 13.32 6.18
C ILE A 176 10.49 12.86 7.07
N ASP A 177 10.52 13.34 8.32
CA ASP A 177 11.64 13.09 9.23
C ASP A 177 11.62 11.66 9.80
N GLU A 178 10.44 11.17 10.18
CA GLU A 178 10.26 9.85 10.80
C GLU A 178 8.85 9.29 10.61
N ILE A 179 8.72 7.97 10.75
CA ILE A 179 7.44 7.26 10.88
C ILE A 179 7.36 6.69 12.31
N PRO A 180 6.58 7.29 13.22
CA PRO A 180 6.51 6.86 14.61
C PRO A 180 5.94 5.43 14.76
N LEU A 181 6.56 4.62 15.63
CA LEU A 181 6.10 3.26 15.91
C LEU A 181 4.99 3.23 16.97
N LEU A 182 3.94 2.45 16.71
CA LEU A 182 2.92 2.10 17.69
C LEU A 182 3.40 0.92 18.54
N THR A 183 3.37 1.10 19.85
CA THR A 183 3.82 0.08 20.83
C THR A 183 2.78 -0.20 21.92
N GLU A 184 1.84 0.73 22.14
CA GLU A 184 0.86 0.66 23.22
C GLU A 184 -0.55 0.53 22.68
N ALA A 185 -1.42 -0.15 23.43
CA ALA A 185 -2.82 -0.23 23.07
C ALA A 185 -3.50 1.15 23.24
N GLY A 186 -4.35 1.55 22.30
CA GLY A 186 -5.06 2.81 22.41
C GLY A 186 -5.67 3.34 21.12
N TYR A 187 -6.36 4.47 21.24
CA TYR A 187 -6.86 5.23 20.10
C TYR A 187 -5.78 6.16 19.56
N TYR A 188 -5.59 6.11 18.25
CA TYR A 188 -4.66 6.95 17.50
C TYR A 188 -5.41 7.74 16.44
N SER A 189 -4.79 8.82 15.97
CA SER A 189 -5.33 9.65 14.88
C SER A 189 -4.29 9.85 13.79
N LEU A 190 -4.72 9.65 12.54
CA LEU A 190 -3.98 9.92 11.31
C LEU A 190 -4.58 11.13 10.60
N LYS A 191 -3.74 12.09 10.23
CA LYS A 191 -4.07 13.21 9.35
C LYS A 191 -3.87 12.80 7.90
N THR A 192 -4.59 13.44 6.98
CA THR A 192 -4.40 13.22 5.55
C THR A 192 -2.96 13.54 5.13
N ASN A 193 -2.36 12.62 4.37
CA ASN A 193 -0.98 12.73 3.89
C ASN A 193 -0.76 13.81 2.81
N GLN A 194 -1.83 14.44 2.33
CA GLN A 194 -1.75 15.49 1.30
C GLN A 194 -1.24 16.83 1.82
N PHE A 195 -1.54 17.15 3.08
CA PHE A 195 -1.25 18.47 3.66
C PHE A 195 -0.43 18.41 4.94
N ASN A 196 -0.08 17.21 5.40
CA ASN A 196 0.56 17.02 6.69
C ASN A 196 1.76 16.08 6.55
N LYS A 197 2.93 16.53 7.01
CA LYS A 197 4.11 15.67 7.20
C LYS A 197 4.00 14.85 8.50
N THR A 198 3.67 15.52 9.60
CA THR A 198 3.56 14.91 10.93
C THR A 198 2.16 14.37 11.22
N GLY A 199 2.09 13.18 11.80
CA GLY A 199 0.83 12.53 12.18
C GLY A 199 0.07 11.95 10.98
N SER A 200 0.73 11.79 9.83
CA SER A 200 0.14 11.24 8.61
C SER A 200 0.53 9.78 8.35
N ALA A 201 1.42 9.24 9.17
CA ALA A 201 1.80 7.83 9.14
C ALA A 201 2.11 7.30 10.55
N TYR A 202 1.91 6.01 10.73
CA TYR A 202 2.43 5.24 11.86
C TYR A 202 3.00 3.91 11.37
N GLY A 203 4.04 3.43 12.04
CA GLY A 203 4.63 2.12 11.82
C GLY A 203 4.19 1.11 12.88
N ILE A 204 4.12 -0.17 12.51
CA ILE A 204 3.97 -1.29 13.44
C ILE A 204 5.08 -2.29 13.12
N ALA A 205 5.89 -2.63 14.12
CA ALA A 205 6.95 -3.63 13.96
C ALA A 205 6.35 -5.03 13.79
N SER A 206 7.00 -5.87 12.98
CA SER A 206 6.69 -7.29 12.89
C SER A 206 7.68 -8.14 13.70
N THR A 207 7.50 -9.46 13.71
CA THR A 207 8.49 -10.39 14.26
C THR A 207 9.72 -10.56 13.36
N ASN A 208 9.62 -10.21 12.07
CA ASN A 208 10.76 -10.13 11.17
C ASN A 208 11.38 -8.72 11.29
N PRO A 209 12.67 -8.58 11.64
CA PRO A 209 13.31 -7.27 11.77
C PRO A 209 13.39 -6.48 10.46
N PHE A 210 13.25 -7.14 9.31
CA PHE A 210 13.29 -6.48 8.00
C PHE A 210 11.91 -6.12 7.46
N GLU A 211 10.84 -6.60 8.09
CA GLU A 211 9.48 -6.33 7.65
C GLU A 211 8.66 -5.60 8.71
N TYR A 212 7.87 -4.62 8.27
CA TYR A 212 7.00 -3.84 9.16
C TYR A 212 5.79 -3.33 8.40
N PHE A 213 4.83 -2.77 9.13
CA PHE A 213 3.60 -2.23 8.56
C PHE A 213 3.61 -0.71 8.65
N VAL A 214 3.12 -0.03 7.62
CA VAL A 214 2.89 1.42 7.64
C VAL A 214 1.42 1.70 7.39
N LEU A 215 0.82 2.50 8.27
CA LEU A 215 -0.55 3.00 8.11
C LEU A 215 -0.46 4.44 7.61
N GLU A 216 -1.24 4.78 6.58
CA GLU A 216 -1.39 6.17 6.14
C GLU A 216 -2.85 6.48 5.79
N TYR A 217 -3.27 7.73 5.97
CA TYR A 217 -4.61 8.18 5.59
C TYR A 217 -4.58 8.84 4.20
N ARG A 218 -5.24 8.19 3.23
CA ARG A 218 -5.48 8.70 1.88
C ARG A 218 -6.88 9.26 1.75
N LYS A 219 -7.00 10.49 1.25
CA LYS A 219 -8.29 11.15 1.04
C LYS A 219 -8.50 11.38 -0.44
N LYS A 220 -9.50 10.75 -1.05
CA LYS A 220 -9.81 10.94 -2.48
C LYS A 220 -10.34 12.35 -2.70
N GLN A 221 -9.43 13.29 -2.94
CA GLN A 221 -9.73 14.70 -3.13
C GLN A 221 -8.66 15.37 -4.01
N SER A 222 -9.06 16.42 -4.71
CA SER A 222 -8.17 17.23 -5.52
C SER A 222 -7.16 18.01 -4.65
N PRO A 223 -5.99 18.39 -5.22
CA PRO A 223 -5.58 18.12 -6.60
C PRO A 223 -4.99 16.73 -6.81
N PHE A 224 -4.08 16.26 -5.97
CA PHE A 224 -3.21 15.12 -6.29
C PHE A 224 -3.89 13.76 -6.06
N ASP A 225 -4.57 13.53 -4.94
CA ASP A 225 -5.18 12.22 -4.64
C ASP A 225 -6.60 12.04 -5.23
N SER A 226 -7.03 12.83 -6.20
CA SER A 226 -8.33 12.60 -6.85
C SER A 226 -8.38 11.27 -7.62
N GLY A 227 -7.22 10.78 -8.06
CA GLY A 227 -7.05 9.51 -8.76
C GLY A 227 -7.06 8.27 -7.85
N VAL A 228 -6.84 8.42 -6.53
CA VAL A 228 -6.81 7.24 -5.65
C VAL A 228 -8.17 6.55 -5.63
N PRO A 229 -8.25 5.21 -5.48
CA PRO A 229 -9.50 4.47 -5.60
C PRO A 229 -10.59 4.98 -4.64
N ARG A 230 -10.24 5.20 -3.37
CA ARG A 230 -11.17 5.56 -2.28
C ARG A 230 -10.49 6.40 -1.19
N THR A 231 -11.27 7.12 -0.39
CA THR A 231 -10.80 7.73 0.88
C THR A 231 -10.73 6.64 1.95
N GLY A 232 -9.69 6.59 2.77
CA GLY A 232 -9.58 5.73 3.96
C GLY A 232 -8.14 5.51 4.41
N ILE A 233 -7.95 4.71 5.46
CA ILE A 233 -6.59 4.30 5.88
C ILE A 233 -6.17 3.12 4.99
N ILE A 234 -5.01 3.24 4.35
CA ILE A 234 -4.36 2.08 3.74
C ILE A 234 -3.26 1.57 4.66
N ILE A 235 -3.01 0.27 4.58
CA ILE A 235 -1.96 -0.40 5.35
C ILE A 235 -1.02 -1.02 4.33
N THR A 236 0.26 -0.72 4.43
CA THR A 236 1.30 -1.35 3.62
C THR A 236 2.16 -2.26 4.48
N ARG A 237 2.61 -3.38 3.91
CA ARG A 237 3.78 -4.12 4.36
C ARG A 237 4.99 -3.53 3.66
N ILE A 238 6.05 -3.31 4.41
CA ILE A 238 7.35 -2.91 3.90
C ILE A 238 8.33 -4.06 4.15
N ASN A 239 9.08 -4.47 3.13
CA ASN A 239 10.26 -5.31 3.26
C ASN A 239 11.52 -4.49 2.93
N SER A 240 12.31 -4.20 3.95
CA SER A 240 13.53 -3.40 3.84
C SER A 240 14.73 -4.12 3.24
N GLU A 241 14.60 -5.41 2.88
CA GLU A 241 15.62 -6.13 2.12
C GLU A 241 15.66 -5.72 0.64
N PHE A 242 14.65 -4.99 0.16
CA PHE A 242 14.50 -4.60 -1.24
C PHE A 242 14.36 -3.08 -1.41
N ASP A 243 14.67 -2.62 -2.63
CA ASP A 243 14.50 -1.25 -3.09
C ASP A 243 13.58 -1.21 -4.30
N GLY A 244 12.30 -0.95 -4.07
CA GLY A 244 11.24 -1.07 -5.09
C GLY A 244 10.65 -2.46 -5.25
N ASN A 245 9.86 -2.64 -6.31
CA ASN A 245 9.16 -3.90 -6.62
C ASN A 245 9.46 -4.42 -8.04
N ALA A 246 10.40 -3.77 -8.75
CA ALA A 246 10.77 -4.12 -10.12
C ALA A 246 11.50 -5.45 -10.24
N ASP A 247 12.29 -5.82 -9.22
CA ASP A 247 13.22 -6.95 -9.27
C ASP A 247 12.54 -8.32 -9.01
N THR A 248 13.10 -9.36 -9.64
CA THR A 248 12.68 -10.76 -9.47
C THR A 248 13.85 -11.70 -9.81
N ASP A 249 13.83 -12.91 -9.23
CA ASP A 249 14.67 -14.03 -9.67
C ASP A 249 13.90 -15.05 -10.55
N TYR A 250 12.70 -14.69 -11.01
CA TYR A 250 11.73 -15.51 -11.74
C TYR A 250 11.09 -16.66 -10.95
N GLU A 251 11.50 -16.89 -9.71
CA GLU A 251 10.87 -17.85 -8.77
C GLU A 251 10.08 -17.10 -7.68
N TYR A 252 10.57 -15.93 -7.28
CA TYR A 252 10.01 -15.03 -6.28
C TYR A 252 10.02 -13.58 -6.78
N PHE A 253 9.05 -12.81 -6.31
CA PHE A 253 8.98 -11.37 -6.54
C PHE A 253 9.46 -10.63 -5.30
N PHE A 254 10.33 -9.66 -5.52
CA PHE A 254 10.98 -8.91 -4.46
C PHE A 254 10.24 -7.59 -4.25
N ASP A 255 9.14 -7.68 -3.50
CA ASP A 255 8.31 -6.52 -3.17
C ASP A 255 8.85 -5.80 -1.93
N GLU A 256 9.39 -4.59 -2.09
CA GLU A 256 9.56 -3.67 -0.97
C GLU A 256 8.20 -3.26 -0.40
N VAL A 257 7.27 -2.80 -1.25
CA VAL A 257 5.98 -2.24 -0.79
C VAL A 257 4.83 -3.11 -1.24
N TYR A 258 3.97 -3.52 -0.30
CA TYR A 258 2.73 -4.26 -0.60
C TYR A 258 1.55 -3.63 0.13
N VAL A 259 0.49 -3.24 -0.58
CA VAL A 259 -0.72 -2.65 0.00
C VAL A 259 -1.72 -3.74 0.39
N TYR A 260 -2.13 -3.86 1.66
CA TYR A 260 -3.14 -4.84 2.05
C TYR A 260 -4.51 -4.53 1.47
N ARG A 261 -5.16 -5.55 0.89
CA ARG A 261 -6.48 -5.47 0.24
C ARG A 261 -7.29 -6.75 0.43
N ILE A 262 -8.61 -6.66 0.28
CA ILE A 262 -9.50 -7.83 0.26
C ILE A 262 -9.06 -8.83 -0.80
N GLY A 263 -8.97 -10.10 -0.42
CA GLY A 263 -8.57 -11.21 -1.28
C GLY A 263 -7.10 -11.20 -1.69
N GLY A 264 -6.30 -10.29 -1.14
CA GLY A 264 -4.85 -10.27 -1.33
C GLY A 264 -4.19 -11.34 -0.47
N THR A 265 -3.30 -12.13 -1.05
CA THR A 265 -2.48 -13.13 -0.36
C THR A 265 -1.02 -13.01 -0.81
N VAL A 266 -0.12 -13.82 -0.27
CA VAL A 266 1.31 -13.86 -0.71
C VAL A 266 1.45 -14.16 -2.20
N THR A 267 0.50 -14.89 -2.79
CA THR A 267 0.54 -15.34 -4.19
C THR A 267 -0.70 -14.94 -4.97
N GLY A 268 -1.50 -14.01 -4.45
CA GLY A 268 -2.80 -13.67 -5.00
C GLY A 268 -3.00 -12.16 -4.99
N GLY A 269 -3.16 -11.58 -6.17
CA GLY A 269 -3.21 -10.14 -6.36
C GLY A 269 -4.37 -9.43 -5.64
N GLY A 270 -5.52 -10.09 -5.47
CA GLY A 270 -6.73 -9.46 -4.94
C GLY A 270 -7.18 -8.25 -5.79
N ASN A 271 -7.94 -7.31 -5.21
CA ASN A 271 -8.25 -6.03 -5.86
C ASN A 271 -7.67 -4.88 -5.03
N VAL A 272 -6.53 -4.35 -5.48
CA VAL A 272 -5.81 -3.27 -4.79
C VAL A 272 -6.63 -1.98 -4.65
N GLY A 273 -7.62 -1.75 -5.52
CA GLY A 273 -8.58 -0.66 -5.37
C GLY A 273 -9.44 -0.71 -4.09
N ASN A 274 -9.51 -1.87 -3.43
CA ASN A 274 -10.27 -2.08 -2.19
C ASN A 274 -9.40 -2.11 -0.93
N ALA A 275 -8.23 -1.47 -0.92
CA ALA A 275 -7.31 -1.42 0.22
C ALA A 275 -7.71 -0.50 1.38
N ALA A 276 -8.67 0.40 1.17
CA ALA A 276 -9.02 1.44 2.15
C ALA A 276 -9.90 0.90 3.30
N PHE A 277 -9.35 0.88 4.52
CA PHE A 277 -10.05 0.53 5.77
C PHE A 277 -11.03 1.63 6.20
N ASN A 278 -12.27 1.21 6.49
CA ASN A 278 -13.47 2.02 6.73
C ASN A 278 -13.57 3.25 5.81
N GLY A 279 -13.22 3.05 4.54
CA GLY A 279 -13.18 4.11 3.55
C GLY A 279 -14.55 4.65 3.17
N MET A 280 -14.59 5.76 2.40
CA MET A 280 -15.82 6.33 1.83
C MET A 280 -15.88 6.14 0.29
N PRO A 281 -17.01 5.65 -0.27
CA PRO A 281 -18.18 5.09 0.44
C PRO A 281 -17.79 3.88 1.29
N VAL A 282 -18.63 3.46 2.25
CA VAL A 282 -18.29 2.46 3.28
C VAL A 282 -17.64 1.21 2.65
N SER A 283 -16.46 0.83 3.13
CA SER A 283 -15.77 -0.42 2.78
C SER A 283 -16.11 -1.53 3.79
N SER A 284 -15.95 -2.79 3.38
CA SER A 284 -16.07 -3.95 4.27
C SER A 284 -14.84 -4.17 5.16
N LEU A 285 -13.75 -3.41 4.93
CA LEU A 285 -12.53 -3.46 5.72
C LEU A 285 -12.70 -2.66 7.01
N THR A 286 -13.28 -3.28 8.04
CA THR A 286 -13.54 -2.62 9.33
C THR A 286 -12.55 -3.00 10.42
N GLU A 287 -11.76 -4.05 10.18
CA GLU A 287 -10.78 -4.62 11.10
C GLU A 287 -9.62 -5.24 10.30
N PHE A 288 -8.41 -5.12 10.83
CA PHE A 288 -7.21 -5.79 10.34
C PHE A 288 -6.58 -6.57 11.49
N GLY A 289 -6.53 -7.89 11.36
CA GLY A 289 -6.00 -8.78 12.37
C GLY A 289 -5.80 -10.22 11.87
N PRO A 290 -5.37 -11.16 12.73
CA PRO A 290 -4.92 -12.48 12.32
C PRO A 290 -6.00 -13.36 11.65
N HIS A 291 -7.27 -13.00 11.83
CA HIS A 291 -8.43 -13.77 11.37
C HIS A 291 -9.33 -12.96 10.43
N THR A 292 -8.82 -11.86 9.88
CA THR A 292 -9.54 -11.04 8.89
C THR A 292 -9.05 -11.31 7.48
N ASP A 293 -9.80 -10.83 6.50
CA ASP A 293 -9.36 -10.71 5.10
C ASP A 293 -9.26 -9.22 4.73
N PRO A 294 -8.06 -8.67 4.53
CA PRO A 294 -6.75 -9.33 4.62
C PRO A 294 -6.31 -9.56 6.08
N SER A 295 -5.38 -10.49 6.29
CA SER A 295 -4.63 -10.65 7.55
C SER A 295 -3.25 -9.98 7.45
N PRO A 296 -2.60 -9.62 8.57
CA PRO A 296 -1.27 -9.01 8.59
C PRO A 296 -0.16 -10.05 8.31
N PHE A 297 -0.13 -10.62 7.11
CA PHE A 297 0.86 -11.61 6.69
C PHE A 297 2.16 -10.96 6.20
N LEU A 298 3.31 -11.55 6.52
CA LEU A 298 4.62 -11.16 6.00
C LEU A 298 4.91 -11.80 4.62
N SER A 299 6.04 -11.44 3.98
CA SER A 299 6.48 -12.02 2.70
C SER A 299 6.50 -13.55 2.70
N ASP A 300 6.83 -14.17 3.83
CA ASP A 300 6.89 -15.63 4.02
C ASP A 300 5.51 -16.27 4.36
N GLY A 301 4.46 -15.47 4.45
CA GLY A 301 3.10 -15.87 4.85
C GLY A 301 2.86 -15.92 6.36
N THR A 302 3.85 -15.59 7.19
CA THR A 302 3.70 -15.52 8.65
C THR A 302 2.70 -14.41 9.02
N VAL A 303 1.63 -14.75 9.75
CA VAL A 303 0.60 -13.79 10.18
C VAL A 303 0.97 -13.16 11.53
N CYS A 304 1.09 -11.83 11.58
CA CYS A 304 1.41 -11.09 12.79
C CYS A 304 0.20 -10.97 13.74
N ASN A 305 0.45 -11.01 15.05
CA ASN A 305 -0.61 -11.00 16.06
C ASN A 305 -0.86 -9.61 16.65
N PHE A 306 -1.49 -8.71 15.88
CA PHE A 306 -2.03 -7.44 16.37
C PHE A 306 -3.41 -7.17 15.75
N ILE A 307 -4.18 -6.26 16.35
CA ILE A 307 -5.48 -5.83 15.80
C ILE A 307 -5.48 -4.31 15.58
N LEU A 308 -5.99 -3.89 14.43
CA LEU A 308 -6.44 -2.54 14.15
C LEU A 308 -7.94 -2.58 13.88
N ASN A 309 -8.73 -1.80 14.61
CA ASN A 309 -10.17 -1.73 14.42
C ASN A 309 -10.73 -0.36 14.81
N GLU A 310 -12.06 -0.26 14.90
CA GLU A 310 -12.76 0.96 15.29
C GLU A 310 -12.38 2.19 14.46
N PHE A 311 -12.03 1.98 13.18
CA PHE A 311 -11.67 3.11 12.33
C PHE A 311 -12.88 4.04 12.16
N SER A 312 -12.69 5.34 12.40
CA SER A 312 -13.75 6.34 12.34
C SER A 312 -14.37 6.44 10.95
N ARG A 313 -15.67 6.74 10.87
CA ARG A 313 -16.42 6.87 9.61
C ARG A 313 -16.66 8.35 9.28
N THR A 314 -15.59 9.10 9.00
CA THR A 314 -15.68 10.52 8.65
C THR A 314 -14.99 10.80 7.32
N ASN A 315 -15.44 11.82 6.58
CA ASN A 315 -14.69 12.38 5.45
C ASN A 315 -13.88 13.62 5.87
N SER A 316 -13.44 13.66 7.13
CA SER A 316 -12.69 14.80 7.66
C SER A 316 -11.20 14.70 7.29
N ASP A 317 -10.41 15.70 7.68
CA ASP A 317 -8.95 15.70 7.42
C ASP A 317 -8.17 14.81 8.38
N SER A 318 -8.86 14.10 9.28
CA SER A 318 -8.29 13.09 10.16
C SER A 318 -9.19 11.86 10.30
N LEU A 319 -8.58 10.69 10.44
CA LEU A 319 -9.26 9.46 10.86
C LEU A 319 -8.69 8.98 12.18
N THR A 320 -9.53 8.36 13.01
CA THR A 320 -9.07 7.64 14.21
C THR A 320 -9.20 6.14 14.02
N PHE A 321 -8.43 5.37 14.77
CA PHE A 321 -8.50 3.92 14.86
C PHE A 321 -8.01 3.47 16.23
N TYR A 322 -8.35 2.25 16.63
CA TYR A 322 -7.82 1.61 17.82
C TYR A 322 -6.76 0.58 17.44
N PHE A 323 -5.63 0.59 18.14
CA PHE A 323 -4.55 -0.39 18.00
C PHE A 323 -4.47 -1.26 19.25
N ASN A 324 -4.30 -2.57 19.03
CA ASN A 324 -4.01 -3.54 20.07
C ASN A 324 -2.80 -4.40 19.68
N PRO A 325 -1.62 -4.20 20.29
CA PRO A 325 -0.41 -4.96 19.98
C PRO A 325 -0.43 -6.39 20.50
N ASN A 326 -1.27 -6.70 21.49
CA ASN A 326 -1.34 -8.00 22.12
C ASN A 326 -2.80 -8.43 22.29
N PRO A 327 -3.50 -8.72 21.18
CA PRO A 327 -4.87 -9.22 21.25
C PRO A 327 -4.85 -10.57 21.95
N THR A 328 -5.42 -10.63 23.16
CA THR A 328 -5.73 -11.90 23.80
C THR A 328 -6.90 -12.51 23.05
N SER A 329 -6.57 -13.34 22.06
CA SER A 329 -7.52 -13.93 21.11
C SER A 329 -8.64 -14.68 21.83
N ILE A 330 -9.81 -14.06 21.91
CA ILE A 330 -11.06 -14.74 21.59
C ILE A 330 -11.78 -13.76 20.66
N SER A 331 -11.80 -14.06 19.37
CA SER A 331 -12.81 -13.48 18.49
C SER A 331 -14.16 -13.80 19.11
N GLU A 332 -14.87 -12.79 19.63
CA GLU A 332 -16.30 -12.95 19.81
C GLU A 332 -16.85 -13.16 18.41
N PHE A 333 -17.22 -14.40 18.08
CA PHE A 333 -18.04 -14.68 16.93
C PHE A 333 -19.32 -13.88 17.14
N SER A 334 -19.31 -12.65 16.63
CA SER A 334 -20.49 -11.83 16.46
C SER A 334 -21.23 -12.42 15.27
N ILE A 335 -21.68 -13.67 15.41
CA ILE A 335 -22.74 -14.21 14.58
C ILE A 335 -23.98 -13.46 15.05
N LEU A 336 -24.13 -12.23 14.55
CA LEU A 336 -25.36 -11.45 14.58
C LEU A 336 -26.43 -12.10 13.69
N LYS A 337 -26.51 -13.44 13.65
CA LYS A 337 -27.59 -14.14 12.97
C LYS A 337 -28.72 -14.55 13.91
N ASN A 338 -28.50 -14.73 15.21
CA ASN A 338 -29.59 -15.06 16.14
C ASN A 338 -29.40 -14.38 17.51
N ASN A 339 -30.33 -13.47 17.86
CA ASN A 339 -30.30 -12.54 19.01
C ASN A 339 -30.37 -13.21 20.41
N ILE A 340 -29.55 -14.24 20.73
CA ILE A 340 -29.47 -14.73 22.11
C ILE A 340 -28.76 -13.69 22.98
N ALA A 341 -29.46 -13.15 23.98
CA ALA A 341 -28.91 -12.18 24.92
C ALA A 341 -28.62 -12.86 26.26
N ILE A 342 -27.38 -12.69 26.77
CA ILE A 342 -26.97 -13.24 28.07
C ILE A 342 -26.63 -12.07 29.00
N TYR A 343 -27.38 -11.94 30.09
CA TYR A 343 -27.23 -10.81 31.01
C TYR A 343 -27.56 -11.18 32.46
N PRO A 344 -26.97 -10.48 33.44
CA PRO A 344 -25.82 -9.58 33.27
C PRO A 344 -24.56 -10.36 32.90
N ASN A 345 -23.70 -9.83 32.05
CA ASN A 345 -22.40 -10.43 31.76
C ASN A 345 -21.35 -9.31 31.72
N PRO A 346 -20.51 -9.15 32.76
CA PRO A 346 -20.24 -10.08 33.87
C PRO A 346 -21.39 -10.33 34.86
N ALA A 347 -21.45 -11.53 35.46
CA ALA A 347 -22.44 -11.92 36.47
C ALA A 347 -21.80 -12.32 37.82
N ASN A 348 -22.55 -12.09 38.90
CA ASN A 348 -22.27 -12.62 40.22
C ASN A 348 -22.84 -14.03 40.38
N ASP A 349 -24.12 -14.20 40.63
CA ASP A 349 -24.66 -15.53 40.95
C ASP A 349 -25.59 -16.08 39.88
N ILE A 350 -26.18 -15.22 39.06
CA ILE A 350 -27.25 -15.60 38.14
C ILE A 350 -27.02 -14.95 36.78
N LEU A 351 -27.20 -15.75 35.73
CA LEU A 351 -27.28 -15.33 34.34
C LEU A 351 -28.69 -15.61 33.80
N GLN A 352 -29.21 -14.69 33.01
CA GLN A 352 -30.41 -14.89 32.21
C GLN A 352 -30.01 -15.08 30.74
N VAL A 353 -30.60 -16.06 30.08
CA VAL A 353 -30.36 -16.40 28.66
C VAL A 353 -31.66 -16.19 27.91
N ASP A 354 -31.78 -15.06 27.22
CA ASP A 354 -32.95 -14.73 26.41
C ASP A 354 -32.81 -15.33 25.01
N ILE A 355 -33.80 -16.12 24.58
CA ILE A 355 -33.80 -16.83 23.30
C ILE A 355 -35.00 -16.33 22.48
N PRO A 356 -34.78 -15.57 21.38
CA PRO A 356 -35.85 -14.88 20.65
C PRO A 356 -36.88 -15.82 20.02
N VAL A 357 -36.41 -16.96 19.50
CA VAL A 357 -37.26 -18.00 18.90
C VAL A 357 -37.05 -19.26 19.73
N VAL A 358 -37.94 -19.48 20.70
CA VAL A 358 -37.86 -20.65 21.57
C VAL A 358 -38.43 -21.87 20.84
N PRO A 359 -37.62 -22.92 20.56
CA PRO A 359 -38.14 -24.17 20.04
C PRO A 359 -39.19 -24.75 20.99
N SER A 360 -40.15 -25.52 20.47
CA SER A 360 -41.17 -26.20 21.28
C SER A 360 -40.57 -27.27 22.21
N THR A 361 -39.32 -27.66 21.98
CA THR A 361 -38.53 -28.61 22.76
C THR A 361 -37.50 -27.91 23.63
N ALA A 362 -37.19 -28.52 24.78
CA ALA A 362 -36.23 -27.99 25.72
C ALA A 362 -34.79 -28.14 25.16
N LEU A 363 -33.98 -27.08 25.25
CA LEU A 363 -32.63 -27.01 24.69
C LEU A 363 -31.59 -27.42 25.73
N GLY A 364 -30.75 -28.40 25.43
CA GLY A 364 -29.62 -28.74 26.30
C GLY A 364 -28.57 -27.63 26.29
N TYR A 365 -27.96 -27.35 27.45
CA TYR A 365 -26.76 -26.51 27.51
C TYR A 365 -25.63 -27.17 28.29
N LYS A 366 -24.40 -26.79 27.95
CA LYS A 366 -23.17 -27.14 28.66
C LYS A 366 -22.39 -25.87 28.96
N LEU A 367 -21.84 -25.76 30.16
CA LEU A 367 -20.93 -24.68 30.54
C LEU A 367 -19.53 -25.26 30.68
N TYR A 368 -18.56 -24.64 30.02
CA TYR A 368 -17.16 -25.05 30.01
C TYR A 368 -16.28 -24.05 30.76
N ASP A 369 -15.21 -24.52 31.39
CA ASP A 369 -14.09 -23.67 31.80
C ASP A 369 -13.11 -23.41 30.65
N THR A 370 -12.03 -22.67 30.93
CA THR A 370 -10.99 -22.33 29.93
C THR A 370 -10.19 -23.54 29.43
N GLN A 371 -10.33 -24.71 30.05
CA GLN A 371 -9.74 -25.97 29.59
C GLN A 371 -10.77 -26.87 28.87
N MET A 372 -11.92 -26.32 28.47
CA MET A 372 -13.03 -27.05 27.84
C MET A 372 -13.59 -28.21 28.69
N ARG A 373 -13.43 -28.16 30.02
CA ARG A 373 -14.05 -29.13 30.93
C ARG A 373 -15.46 -28.68 31.26
N ILE A 374 -16.43 -29.60 31.21
CA ILE A 374 -17.81 -29.30 31.57
C ILE A 374 -17.89 -29.03 33.08
N VAL A 375 -18.22 -27.80 33.45
CA VAL A 375 -18.43 -27.37 34.84
C VAL A 375 -19.91 -27.38 35.22
N LYS A 376 -20.83 -27.25 34.25
CA LYS A 376 -22.27 -27.34 34.46
C LYS A 376 -22.99 -27.83 33.21
N ARG A 377 -24.14 -28.46 33.37
CA ARG A 377 -25.07 -28.82 32.30
C ARG A 377 -26.50 -28.61 32.77
N GLY A 378 -27.40 -28.32 31.84
CA GLY A 378 -28.81 -28.17 32.15
C GLY A 378 -29.65 -28.03 30.90
N VAL A 379 -30.87 -27.53 31.08
CA VAL A 379 -31.86 -27.40 30.02
C VAL A 379 -32.51 -26.02 30.07
N LEU A 380 -32.62 -25.37 28.92
CA LEU A 380 -33.29 -24.09 28.70
C LEU A 380 -34.66 -24.29 28.06
N ASN A 381 -35.67 -23.54 28.51
CA ASN A 381 -36.99 -23.46 27.89
C ASN A 381 -37.69 -22.13 28.25
N ARG A 382 -38.91 -21.90 27.74
CA ARG A 382 -39.68 -20.65 27.99
C ARG A 382 -39.89 -20.29 29.47
N LEU A 383 -39.93 -21.29 30.36
CA LEU A 383 -40.15 -21.12 31.80
C LEU A 383 -38.84 -21.22 32.61
N ASN A 384 -37.76 -21.69 31.99
CA ASN A 384 -36.47 -21.91 32.63
C ASN A 384 -35.36 -21.38 31.73
N ASN A 385 -35.06 -20.08 31.87
CA ASN A 385 -34.06 -19.35 31.10
C ASN A 385 -32.96 -18.76 31.99
N THR A 386 -32.77 -19.33 33.18
CA THR A 386 -31.87 -18.82 34.21
C THR A 386 -30.79 -19.84 34.55
N LEU A 387 -29.55 -19.39 34.63
CA LEU A 387 -28.39 -20.19 35.02
C LEU A 387 -27.83 -19.66 36.34
N ASP A 388 -27.86 -20.49 37.38
CA ASP A 388 -27.14 -20.25 38.63
C ASP A 388 -25.65 -20.59 38.45
N ILE A 389 -24.78 -19.62 38.67
CA ILE A 389 -23.32 -19.73 38.61
C ILE A 389 -22.65 -19.40 39.96
N SER A 390 -23.42 -19.30 41.05
CA SER A 390 -22.92 -18.96 42.39
C SER A 390 -21.80 -19.88 42.88
N ALA A 391 -21.88 -21.17 42.54
CA ALA A 391 -20.89 -22.18 42.91
C ALA A 391 -19.58 -22.12 42.07
N LEU A 392 -19.55 -21.34 41.00
CA LEU A 392 -18.37 -21.21 40.14
C LEU A 392 -17.38 -20.19 40.71
N LYS A 393 -16.09 -20.47 40.56
CA LYS A 393 -15.04 -19.50 40.88
C LYS A 393 -15.10 -18.32 39.90
N SER A 394 -14.67 -17.14 40.34
CA SER A 394 -14.49 -15.99 39.44
C SER A 394 -13.55 -16.35 38.29
N GLY A 395 -13.95 -16.05 37.06
CA GLY A 395 -13.20 -16.45 35.86
C GLY A 395 -14.05 -16.45 34.60
N LEU A 396 -13.43 -16.91 33.52
CA LEU A 396 -14.01 -17.02 32.18
C LEU A 396 -14.62 -18.41 31.96
N TYR A 397 -15.81 -18.45 31.39
CA TYR A 397 -16.54 -19.67 31.04
C TYR A 397 -17.17 -19.56 29.65
N PHE A 398 -17.52 -20.70 29.05
CA PHE A 398 -18.20 -20.77 27.75
C PHE A 398 -19.50 -21.56 27.84
N LEU A 399 -20.63 -20.93 27.54
CA LEU A 399 -21.95 -21.58 27.44
C LEU A 399 -22.15 -22.10 26.03
N HIS A 400 -22.41 -23.39 25.90
CA HIS A 400 -22.69 -24.05 24.63
C HIS A 400 -24.11 -24.60 24.60
N ILE A 401 -24.86 -24.26 23.55
CA ILE A 401 -26.23 -24.70 23.28
C ILE A 401 -26.22 -25.43 21.92
N PRO A 402 -25.88 -26.74 21.89
CA PRO A 402 -25.61 -27.48 20.65
C PRO A 402 -26.82 -27.62 19.72
N ASP A 403 -28.03 -27.61 20.29
CA ASP A 403 -29.28 -27.82 19.53
C ASP A 403 -29.85 -26.50 18.96
N TYR A 404 -29.09 -25.41 19.04
CA TYR A 404 -29.42 -24.09 18.52
C TYR A 404 -28.36 -23.64 17.50
N GLU A 405 -28.38 -24.28 16.32
CA GLU A 405 -27.52 -24.05 15.14
C GLU A 405 -25.98 -24.24 15.34
N ASP A 406 -25.24 -24.23 14.23
CA ASP A 406 -23.92 -24.87 14.04
C ASP A 406 -22.78 -24.42 14.99
N LEU A 407 -22.93 -23.35 15.78
CA LEU A 407 -21.84 -22.80 16.61
C LEU A 407 -22.27 -22.17 17.95
N GLY A 408 -23.39 -22.58 18.58
CA GLY A 408 -23.99 -21.94 19.77
C GLY A 408 -23.14 -21.80 21.05
N LEU A 409 -21.95 -21.18 21.01
CA LEU A 409 -20.98 -21.00 22.07
C LEU A 409 -20.88 -19.52 22.47
N TYR A 410 -21.07 -19.21 23.75
CA TYR A 410 -21.18 -17.86 24.28
C TYR A 410 -20.22 -17.64 25.46
N LYS A 411 -19.56 -16.48 25.50
CA LYS A 411 -18.62 -16.11 26.56
C LYS A 411 -19.35 -15.64 27.82
N ILE A 412 -18.94 -16.12 28.99
CA ILE A 412 -19.47 -15.72 30.31
C ILE A 412 -18.32 -15.31 31.23
N ILE A 413 -18.47 -14.18 31.90
CA ILE A 413 -17.54 -13.69 32.91
C ILE A 413 -18.21 -13.78 34.29
N LYS A 414 -17.70 -14.67 35.17
CA LYS A 414 -18.09 -14.71 36.59
C LYS A 414 -17.22 -13.72 37.35
N HIS A 415 -17.86 -12.70 37.93
CA HIS A 415 -17.20 -11.76 38.82
C HIS A 415 -17.15 -12.30 40.26
N LYS A 416 -16.21 -11.80 41.06
CA LYS A 416 -16.10 -12.14 42.49
C LYS A 416 -17.25 -11.45 43.24
N ASN A 417 -17.93 -12.17 44.12
CA ASN A 417 -18.87 -11.52 45.05
C ASN A 417 -18.10 -10.65 46.04
#